data_AF-A0A7I8KDY0-F1
#
_entry.id   AF-A0A7I8KDY0-F1
#
_cell.length_a   1.000
_cell.length_b   1.000
_cell.length_c   1.000
_cell.angle_alpha   90.00
_cell.angle_beta   90.00
_cell.angle_gamma   90.00
#
_symmetry.space_group_name_H-M   'P 1'
#
loop_
_entity.id
_entity.type
_entity.pdbx_description
1 polymer ?
#
loop_
_entity_poly.entity_id
_entity_poly.type
_entity_poly.pdbx_seq_one_letter_code
_entity_poly.pdbx_strand_id
1 'polypeptide(L)'
;MEQGRNGNLGCWWRTADSAWCRGTGGGEMEPEQNERILALEAEIYDFMEESSKPNCFPTKKELVAAMRMDLVEAIIDHGGWLVYGWDLDDSVDGRQSSFEELNKLSDDLEFKETEIANVQDKVRSIKAKLSALEGKIALRSIEATKILGEKQKRIDAVQRVLGLLSTAYIVWSGSASEVFLAGSFDGWATQRRMEKSSTGIFTLYLKLYPGQYEIKFIVDGVWMVDTRRPIVHHSGFENNLLTVR
;
A
#
# COMPACT_ATOMS: atom_id res chain seq x y z
N MET A 1 11.87 -29.10 -23.98
CA MET A 1 11.40 -28.09 -23.01
C MET A 1 11.25 -26.78 -23.75
N GLU A 2 10.01 -26.39 -24.05
CA GLU A 2 9.63 -25.02 -24.44
C GLU A 2 8.15 -24.87 -24.05
N GLN A 3 7.84 -23.89 -23.19
CA GLN A 3 6.48 -23.58 -22.76
C GLN A 3 5.96 -22.39 -23.56
N GLY A 4 4.87 -22.59 -24.30
CA GLY A 4 4.01 -21.52 -24.80
C GLY A 4 2.64 -21.64 -24.13
N ARG A 5 2.31 -20.74 -23.20
CA ARG A 5 0.97 -20.61 -22.64
C ARG A 5 0.11 -19.79 -23.60
N ASN A 6 -0.91 -20.41 -24.16
CA ASN A 6 -2.16 -19.74 -24.55
C ASN A 6 -3.32 -20.64 -24.14
N GLY A 7 -4.37 -20.01 -23.63
CA GLY A 7 -5.46 -20.65 -22.92
C GLY A 7 -6.30 -21.62 -23.77
N ASN A 8 -6.69 -22.69 -23.10
CA ASN A 8 -7.99 -23.34 -23.20
C ASN A 8 -8.41 -24.04 -24.50
N LEU A 9 -7.50 -24.71 -25.20
CA LEU A 9 -7.84 -25.87 -26.05
C LEU A 9 -6.81 -26.97 -25.80
N GLY A 10 -7.29 -28.11 -25.28
CA GLY A 10 -6.44 -29.24 -24.91
C GLY A 10 -5.61 -29.76 -26.07
N CYS A 11 -4.33 -29.98 -25.83
CA CYS A 11 -3.44 -30.68 -26.74
C CYS A 11 -3.75 -32.18 -26.70
N TRP A 12 -3.95 -32.76 -27.88
CA TRP A 12 -4.13 -34.18 -28.06
C TRP A 12 -2.76 -34.82 -28.26
N TRP A 13 -2.44 -35.85 -27.47
CA TRP A 13 -1.25 -36.67 -27.69
C TRP A 13 -1.70 -38.11 -27.87
N ARG A 14 -1.10 -38.77 -28.87
CA ARG A 14 -1.23 -40.20 -29.07
C ARG A 14 -0.08 -40.87 -28.33
N THR A 15 -0.37 -41.73 -27.35
CA THR A 15 0.64 -42.64 -26.79
C THR A 15 0.81 -43.85 -27.71
N ALA A 16 1.96 -44.53 -27.60
CA ALA A 16 2.33 -45.64 -28.49
C ALA A 16 1.30 -46.79 -28.52
N ASP A 17 0.41 -46.86 -27.53
CA ASP A 17 -0.58 -47.93 -27.33
C ASP A 17 -2.02 -47.52 -27.68
N SER A 18 -2.19 -46.61 -28.65
CA SER A 18 -3.46 -46.32 -29.33
C SER A 18 -4.64 -45.79 -28.48
N ALA A 19 -4.42 -45.33 -27.25
CA ALA A 19 -5.47 -44.70 -26.44
C ALA A 19 -5.57 -43.18 -26.67
N TRP A 20 -6.79 -42.66 -26.81
CA TRP A 20 -7.07 -41.22 -26.84
C TRP A 20 -7.53 -40.77 -25.44
N CYS A 21 -6.79 -39.86 -24.79
CA CYS A 21 -7.16 -39.35 -23.47
C CYS A 21 -7.30 -37.81 -23.46
N ARG A 22 -8.37 -37.29 -22.84
CA ARG A 22 -8.56 -35.86 -22.56
C ARG A 22 -8.07 -35.58 -21.13
N GLY A 23 -7.03 -34.75 -20.98
CA GLY A 23 -6.54 -34.35 -19.67
C GLY A 23 -7.46 -33.33 -19.01
N THR A 24 -8.25 -33.75 -18.03
CA THR A 24 -8.81 -32.87 -17.00
C THR A 24 -8.35 -33.36 -15.63
N GLY A 25 -7.55 -32.51 -14.98
CA GLY A 25 -7.18 -32.48 -13.56
C GLY A 25 -7.43 -33.72 -12.70
N GLY A 26 -6.33 -34.39 -12.34
CA GLY A 26 -5.97 -34.65 -10.95
C GLY A 26 -6.97 -35.41 -10.08
N GLY A 27 -7.23 -36.66 -10.44
CA GLY A 27 -7.60 -37.72 -9.51
C GLY A 27 -6.98 -39.01 -10.04
N GLU A 28 -5.94 -39.52 -9.37
CA GLU A 28 -5.43 -40.86 -9.69
C GLU A 28 -6.55 -41.85 -9.34
N MET A 29 -7.13 -42.47 -10.36
CA MET A 29 -8.17 -43.48 -10.21
C MET A 29 -7.53 -44.73 -9.58
N GLU A 30 -8.15 -45.28 -8.53
CA GLU A 30 -7.64 -46.44 -7.79
C GLU A 30 -7.32 -47.62 -8.73
N PRO A 31 -6.19 -48.35 -8.57
CA PRO A 31 -5.75 -49.39 -9.50
C PRO A 31 -6.79 -50.48 -9.76
N GLU A 32 -7.58 -50.84 -8.75
CA GLU A 32 -8.65 -51.84 -8.86
C GLU A 32 -9.81 -51.39 -9.76
N GLN A 33 -10.06 -50.09 -9.88
CA GLN A 33 -11.12 -49.57 -10.75
C GLN A 33 -10.70 -49.69 -12.22
N ASN A 34 -9.44 -49.39 -12.55
CA ASN A 34 -8.92 -49.54 -13.91
C ASN A 34 -8.94 -51.00 -14.41
N GLU A 35 -8.66 -51.97 -13.54
CA GLU A 35 -8.70 -53.39 -13.90
C GLU A 35 -10.13 -53.86 -14.22
N ARG A 36 -11.11 -53.37 -13.46
CA ARG A 36 -12.54 -53.65 -13.72
C ARG A 36 -13.04 -53.02 -15.02
N ILE A 37 -12.53 -51.83 -15.36
CA ILE A 37 -12.87 -51.14 -16.62
C ILE A 37 -12.34 -51.91 -17.81
N LEU A 38 -11.08 -52.32 -17.78
CA LEU A 38 -10.46 -53.10 -18.85
C LEU A 38 -11.13 -54.47 -19.03
N ALA A 39 -11.56 -55.09 -17.93
CA ALA A 39 -12.33 -56.34 -18.00
C ALA A 39 -13.70 -56.13 -18.67
N LEU A 40 -14.43 -55.06 -18.30
CA LEU A 40 -15.69 -54.71 -18.92
C LEU A 40 -15.53 -54.40 -20.42
N GLU A 41 -14.50 -53.63 -20.79
CA GLU A 41 -14.19 -53.32 -22.19
C GLU A 41 -13.88 -54.57 -23.01
N ALA A 42 -13.12 -55.51 -22.45
CA ALA A 42 -12.81 -56.79 -23.09
C ALA A 42 -14.07 -57.62 -23.33
N GLU A 43 -14.97 -57.74 -22.33
CA GLU A 43 -16.20 -58.51 -22.51
C GLU A 43 -17.19 -57.85 -23.49
N ILE A 44 -17.23 -56.52 -23.55
CA ILE A 44 -18.00 -55.80 -24.57
C ILE A 44 -17.40 -56.07 -25.96
N TYR A 45 -16.07 -56.13 -26.06
CA TYR A 45 -15.39 -56.42 -27.33
C TYR A 45 -15.67 -57.84 -27.82
N ASP A 46 -15.62 -58.83 -26.94
CA ASP A 46 -15.96 -60.23 -27.25
C ASP A 46 -17.42 -60.33 -27.74
N PHE A 47 -18.34 -59.62 -27.06
CA PHE A 47 -19.73 -59.52 -27.51
C PHE A 47 -19.86 -58.91 -28.91
N MET A 48 -19.04 -57.90 -29.22
CA MET A 48 -19.03 -57.26 -30.54
C MET A 48 -18.54 -58.23 -31.62
N GLU A 49 -17.44 -58.96 -31.41
CA GLU A 49 -16.91 -59.90 -32.40
C GLU A 49 -17.91 -60.99 -32.80
N GLU A 50 -18.71 -61.47 -31.84
CA GLU A 50 -19.76 -62.48 -32.07
C GLU A 50 -21.07 -61.89 -32.63
N SER A 51 -21.21 -60.56 -32.59
CA SER A 51 -22.39 -59.86 -33.07
C SER A 51 -22.39 -59.68 -34.59
N SER A 52 -23.58 -59.45 -35.13
CA SER A 52 -23.77 -59.07 -36.54
C SER A 52 -23.09 -57.75 -36.95
N LYS A 53 -22.58 -56.97 -35.99
CA LYS A 53 -21.93 -55.66 -36.19
C LYS A 53 -20.64 -55.53 -35.34
N PRO A 54 -19.54 -56.19 -35.71
CA PRO A 54 -18.34 -56.30 -34.88
C PRO A 54 -17.56 -54.99 -34.65
N ASN A 55 -17.90 -53.93 -35.38
CA ASN A 55 -17.28 -52.61 -35.21
C ASN A 55 -18.25 -51.57 -34.63
N CYS A 56 -19.43 -51.98 -34.15
CA CYS A 56 -20.40 -51.08 -33.55
C CYS A 56 -20.59 -51.44 -32.07
N PHE A 57 -20.48 -50.42 -31.19
CA PHE A 57 -20.79 -50.60 -29.78
C PHE A 57 -22.24 -51.13 -29.64
N PRO A 58 -22.47 -52.21 -28.88
CA PRO A 58 -23.76 -52.86 -28.84
C PRO A 58 -24.79 -51.96 -28.18
N THR A 59 -26.01 -51.91 -28.73
CA THR A 59 -27.10 -51.14 -28.11
C THR A 59 -27.62 -51.84 -26.86
N LYS A 60 -28.24 -51.10 -25.93
CA LYS A 60 -28.89 -51.70 -24.75
C LYS A 60 -29.91 -52.78 -25.13
N LYS A 61 -30.66 -52.55 -26.22
CA LYS A 61 -31.61 -53.54 -26.76
C LYS A 61 -30.92 -54.83 -27.22
N GLU A 62 -29.74 -54.73 -27.86
CA GLU A 62 -28.96 -55.88 -28.33
C GLU A 62 -28.39 -56.70 -27.15
N LEU A 63 -27.86 -56.07 -26.11
CA LEU A 63 -27.39 -56.78 -24.90
C LEU A 63 -28.54 -57.45 -24.14
N VAL A 64 -29.67 -56.76 -24.00
CA VAL A 64 -30.89 -57.32 -23.39
C VAL A 64 -31.41 -58.52 -24.20
N ALA A 65 -31.42 -58.44 -25.53
CA ALA A 65 -31.86 -59.52 -26.40
C ALA A 65 -30.93 -60.74 -26.34
N ALA A 66 -29.62 -60.52 -26.15
CA ALA A 66 -28.63 -61.57 -25.95
C ALA A 66 -28.56 -62.08 -24.50
N MET A 67 -29.48 -61.64 -23.63
CA MET A 67 -29.52 -61.96 -22.19
C MET A 67 -28.25 -61.57 -21.41
N ARG A 68 -27.42 -60.67 -21.95
CA ARG A 68 -26.23 -60.12 -21.29
C ARG A 68 -26.59 -58.93 -20.40
N MET A 69 -27.46 -59.16 -19.42
CA MET A 69 -27.89 -58.13 -18.46
C MET A 69 -26.76 -57.69 -17.52
N ASP A 70 -25.79 -58.57 -17.30
CA ASP A 70 -24.54 -58.32 -16.58
C ASP A 70 -23.77 -57.14 -17.20
N LEU A 71 -23.62 -57.12 -18.52
CA LEU A 71 -22.97 -56.01 -19.24
C LEU A 71 -23.80 -54.74 -19.18
N VAL A 72 -25.15 -54.86 -19.22
CA VAL A 72 -26.03 -53.69 -19.11
C VAL A 72 -25.88 -53.00 -17.76
N GLU A 73 -25.86 -53.78 -16.67
CA GLU A 73 -25.69 -53.26 -15.32
C GLU A 73 -24.30 -52.68 -15.12
N ALA A 74 -23.24 -53.36 -15.61
CA ALA A 74 -21.87 -52.89 -15.52
C ALA A 74 -21.63 -51.58 -16.30
N ILE A 75 -22.23 -51.43 -17.49
CA ILE A 75 -22.17 -50.18 -18.27
C ILE A 75 -22.86 -49.03 -17.51
N ILE A 76 -24.02 -49.29 -16.90
CA ILE A 76 -24.77 -48.28 -16.14
C ILE A 76 -24.02 -47.87 -14.86
N ASP A 77 -23.49 -48.85 -14.12
CA ASP A 77 -22.74 -48.64 -12.87
C ASP A 77 -21.44 -47.84 -13.11
N HIS A 78 -20.76 -48.08 -14.23
CA HIS A 78 -19.58 -47.33 -14.62
C HIS A 78 -19.89 -45.85 -14.91
N GLY A 79 -21.01 -45.55 -15.56
CA GLY A 79 -21.36 -44.19 -15.98
C GLY A 79 -20.40 -43.59 -17.03
N GLY A 80 -20.46 -42.27 -17.21
CA GLY A 80 -19.59 -41.56 -18.16
C GLY A 80 -20.02 -41.67 -19.63
N TRP A 81 -19.06 -41.60 -20.56
CA TRP A 81 -19.35 -41.59 -22.00
C TRP A 81 -20.06 -42.86 -22.49
N LEU A 82 -19.81 -44.03 -21.87
CA LEU A 82 -20.43 -45.31 -22.23
C LEU A 82 -21.96 -45.30 -22.10
N VAL A 83 -22.52 -44.46 -21.22
CA VAL A 83 -23.97 -44.35 -20.98
C VAL A 83 -24.59 -43.20 -21.78
N TYR A 84 -23.76 -42.28 -22.30
CA TYR A 84 -24.24 -41.05 -22.93
C TYR A 84 -24.84 -41.33 -24.31
N GLY A 85 -26.18 -41.42 -24.37
CA GLY A 85 -26.92 -41.70 -25.61
C GLY A 85 -27.14 -43.18 -25.92
N TRP A 86 -26.71 -44.09 -25.03
CA TRP A 86 -26.81 -45.55 -25.22
C TRP A 86 -28.23 -46.12 -25.02
N ASP A 87 -29.08 -45.41 -24.28
CA ASP A 87 -30.49 -45.77 -23.99
C ASP A 87 -31.50 -44.98 -24.85
N LEU A 88 -31.03 -44.13 -25.76
CA LEU A 88 -31.91 -43.33 -26.62
C LEU A 88 -32.45 -44.19 -27.76
N ASP A 89 -33.77 -44.29 -27.86
CA ASP A 89 -34.44 -44.86 -29.04
C ASP A 89 -34.17 -43.96 -30.25
N ASP A 90 -33.88 -44.57 -31.41
CA ASP A 90 -33.36 -43.94 -32.64
C ASP A 90 -34.41 -43.05 -33.36
N SER A 91 -35.12 -42.22 -32.60
CA SER A 91 -35.96 -41.14 -33.12
C SER A 91 -35.06 -39.97 -33.55
N VAL A 92 -35.00 -39.75 -34.86
CA VAL A 92 -34.04 -38.87 -35.55
C VAL A 92 -34.29 -37.36 -35.29
N ASP A 93 -35.19 -36.98 -34.37
CA ASP A 93 -35.65 -35.59 -34.19
C ASP A 93 -34.91 -34.82 -33.07
N GLY A 94 -34.13 -35.47 -32.20
CA GLY A 94 -33.45 -34.81 -31.07
C GLY A 94 -32.09 -34.18 -31.38
N ARG A 95 -31.48 -34.54 -32.51
CA ARG A 95 -30.08 -34.19 -32.83
C ARG A 95 -29.92 -32.75 -33.38
N GLN A 96 -30.95 -32.22 -34.03
CA GLN A 96 -30.98 -30.84 -34.51
C GLN A 96 -31.24 -29.83 -33.39
N SER A 97 -32.14 -30.15 -32.45
CA SER A 97 -32.43 -29.31 -31.27
C SER A 97 -31.18 -29.06 -30.40
N SER A 98 -30.34 -30.08 -30.20
CA SER A 98 -29.15 -29.97 -29.36
C SER A 98 -28.04 -29.10 -29.96
N PHE A 99 -27.88 -29.10 -31.29
CA PHE A 99 -26.86 -28.30 -31.97
C PHE A 99 -27.22 -26.81 -32.00
N GLU A 100 -28.51 -26.49 -32.10
CA GLU A 100 -29.01 -25.11 -32.10
C GLU A 100 -28.92 -24.46 -30.71
N GLU A 101 -29.15 -25.23 -29.64
CA GLU A 101 -28.87 -24.82 -28.26
C GLU A 101 -27.37 -24.55 -28.01
N LEU A 102 -26.48 -25.38 -28.57
CA LEU A 102 -25.03 -25.18 -28.44
C LEU A 102 -24.54 -23.91 -29.13
N ASN A 103 -25.07 -23.57 -30.32
CA ASN A 103 -24.71 -22.34 -31.02
C ASN A 103 -25.17 -21.11 -30.22
N LYS A 104 -26.39 -21.14 -29.67
CA LYS A 104 -26.89 -20.06 -28.81
C LYS A 104 -26.02 -19.85 -27.56
N LEU A 105 -25.60 -20.94 -26.90
CA LEU A 105 -24.69 -20.86 -25.77
C LEU A 105 -23.30 -20.33 -26.16
N SER A 106 -22.83 -20.62 -27.37
CA SER A 106 -21.58 -20.07 -27.91
C SER A 106 -21.66 -18.56 -28.11
N ASP A 107 -22.75 -18.07 -28.71
CA ASP A 107 -22.98 -16.63 -28.91
C ASP A 107 -23.10 -15.90 -27.55
N ASP A 108 -23.83 -16.48 -26.60
CA ASP A 108 -23.97 -15.95 -25.24
C ASP A 108 -22.61 -15.91 -24.50
N LEU A 109 -21.75 -16.92 -24.71
CA LEU A 109 -20.40 -16.95 -24.15
C LEU A 109 -19.54 -15.82 -24.73
N GLU A 110 -19.51 -15.67 -26.05
CA GLU A 110 -18.75 -14.60 -26.71
C GLU A 110 -19.21 -13.22 -26.20
N PHE A 111 -20.52 -13.01 -26.06
CA PHE A 111 -21.05 -11.79 -25.48
C PHE A 111 -20.52 -11.56 -24.06
N LYS A 112 -20.53 -12.58 -23.20
CA LYS A 112 -19.99 -12.46 -21.83
C LYS A 112 -18.49 -12.22 -21.81
N GLU A 113 -17.73 -12.80 -22.74
CA GLU A 113 -16.30 -12.54 -22.88
C GLU A 113 -16.03 -11.07 -23.23
N THR A 114 -16.83 -10.46 -24.12
CA THR A 114 -16.70 -9.03 -24.42
C THR A 114 -17.07 -8.14 -23.23
N GLU A 115 -18.09 -8.49 -22.45
CA GLU A 115 -18.44 -7.77 -21.22
C GLU A 115 -17.28 -7.81 -20.20
N ILE A 116 -16.67 -8.98 -20.03
CA ILE A 116 -15.51 -9.15 -19.14
C ILE A 116 -14.33 -8.31 -19.62
N ALA A 117 -14.01 -8.34 -20.92
CA ALA A 117 -12.93 -7.54 -21.49
C ALA A 117 -13.14 -6.03 -21.24
N ASN A 118 -14.36 -5.54 -21.47
CA ASN A 118 -14.71 -4.14 -21.20
C ASN A 118 -14.58 -3.77 -19.70
N VAL A 119 -15.02 -4.65 -18.80
CA VAL A 119 -14.85 -4.44 -17.35
C VAL A 119 -13.38 -4.41 -16.96
N GLN A 120 -12.56 -5.32 -17.50
CA GLN A 120 -11.13 -5.34 -17.26
C GLN A 120 -10.43 -4.06 -17.75
N ASP A 121 -10.83 -3.53 -18.90
CA ASP A 121 -10.32 -2.25 -19.41
C ASP A 121 -10.68 -1.08 -18.51
N LYS A 122 -11.91 -1.04 -17.97
CA LYS A 122 -12.31 -0.05 -16.97
C LYS A 122 -11.48 -0.17 -15.69
N VAL A 123 -11.23 -1.39 -15.20
CA VAL A 123 -10.37 -1.64 -14.03
C VAL A 123 -8.94 -1.16 -14.30
N ARG A 124 -8.38 -1.44 -15.49
CA ARG A 124 -7.05 -0.96 -15.88
C ARG A 124 -6.98 0.55 -15.91
N SER A 125 -8.01 1.20 -16.45
CA SER A 125 -8.13 2.67 -16.48
C SER A 125 -8.21 3.27 -15.08
N ILE A 126 -9.02 2.71 -14.18
CA ILE A 126 -9.13 3.16 -12.79
C ILE A 126 -7.78 3.00 -12.07
N LYS A 127 -7.12 1.85 -12.23
CA LYS A 127 -5.81 1.59 -11.64
C LYS A 127 -4.77 2.61 -12.12
N ALA A 128 -4.74 2.93 -13.41
CA ALA A 128 -3.85 3.94 -13.95
C ALA A 128 -4.12 5.34 -13.36
N LYS A 129 -5.41 5.72 -13.24
CA LYS A 129 -5.80 6.99 -12.59
C LYS A 129 -5.39 7.04 -11.13
N LEU A 130 -5.53 5.93 -10.39
CA LEU A 130 -5.13 5.84 -8.99
C LEU A 130 -3.62 6.04 -8.84
N SER A 131 -2.81 5.31 -9.62
CA SER A 131 -1.35 5.46 -9.57
C SER A 131 -0.89 6.89 -9.92
N ALA A 132 -1.57 7.55 -10.87
CA ALA A 132 -1.29 8.95 -11.18
C ALA A 132 -1.63 9.90 -10.03
N LEU A 133 -2.72 9.66 -9.29
CA LEU A 133 -3.08 10.43 -8.10
C LEU A 133 -2.11 10.19 -6.95
N GLU A 134 -1.73 8.93 -6.70
CA GLU A 134 -0.73 8.57 -5.69
C GLU A 134 0.60 9.29 -5.94
N GLY A 135 1.06 9.31 -7.20
CA GLY A 135 2.27 10.06 -7.58
C GLY A 135 2.16 11.56 -7.29
N LYS A 136 1.00 12.18 -7.57
CA LYS A 136 0.76 13.60 -7.25
C LYS A 136 0.77 13.87 -5.75
N ILE A 137 0.20 12.97 -4.95
CA ILE A 137 0.20 13.07 -3.49
C ILE A 137 1.64 12.94 -2.96
N ALA A 138 2.39 11.96 -3.45
CA ALA A 138 3.78 11.75 -3.06
C ALA A 138 4.66 12.98 -3.36
N LEU A 139 4.52 13.58 -4.55
CA LEU A 139 5.25 14.80 -4.90
C LEU A 139 4.93 15.97 -3.96
N ARG A 140 3.65 16.22 -3.68
CA ARG A 140 3.23 17.27 -2.73
C ARG A 140 3.72 16.98 -1.31
N SER A 141 3.75 15.72 -0.90
CA SER A 141 4.29 15.31 0.40
C SER A 141 5.80 15.59 0.48
N ILE A 142 6.57 15.27 -0.56
CA ILE A 142 8.01 15.56 -0.62
C ILE A 142 8.26 17.08 -0.57
N GLU A 143 7.48 17.87 -1.31
CA GLU A 143 7.60 19.33 -1.27
C GLU A 143 7.27 19.90 0.12
N ALA A 144 6.18 19.45 0.73
CA ALA A 144 5.78 19.89 2.07
C ALA A 144 6.83 19.54 3.13
N THR A 145 7.37 18.31 3.10
CA THR A 145 8.40 17.87 4.05
C THR A 145 9.70 18.65 3.88
N LYS A 146 10.09 19.02 2.66
CA LYS A 146 11.23 19.91 2.41
C LYS A 146 11.05 21.27 3.09
N ILE A 147 9.89 21.91 2.87
CA ILE A 147 9.57 23.21 3.47
C ILE A 147 9.58 23.11 5.01
N LEU A 148 9.01 22.05 5.56
CA LEU A 148 9.02 21.81 7.01
C LEU A 148 10.44 21.65 7.54
N GLY A 149 11.31 20.90 6.85
CA GLY A 149 12.72 20.74 7.24
C GLY A 149 13.49 22.07 7.26
N GLU A 150 13.28 22.95 6.28
CA GLU A 150 13.89 24.28 6.25
C GLU A 150 13.39 25.17 7.40
N LYS A 151 12.08 25.14 7.67
CA LYS A 151 11.48 25.86 8.80
C LYS A 151 12.00 25.34 10.14
N GLN A 152 12.15 24.03 10.29
CA GLN A 152 12.69 23.42 11.50
C GLN A 152 14.12 23.88 11.77
N LYS A 153 14.98 23.89 10.75
CA LYS A 153 16.36 24.41 10.90
C LYS A 153 16.39 25.86 11.39
N ARG A 154 15.46 26.71 10.94
CA ARG A 154 15.33 28.10 11.40
C ARG A 154 14.88 28.15 12.86
N ILE A 155 13.91 27.32 13.25
CA ILE A 155 13.46 27.21 14.64
C ILE A 155 14.63 26.77 15.54
N ASP A 156 15.34 25.72 15.15
CA ASP A 156 16.47 25.20 15.92
C ASP A 156 17.57 26.25 16.07
N ALA A 157 17.83 27.04 15.02
CA ALA A 157 18.79 28.14 15.07
C ALA A 157 18.37 29.21 16.08
N VAL A 158 17.10 29.64 16.07
CA VAL A 158 16.57 30.61 17.03
C VAL A 158 16.60 30.05 18.46
N GLN A 159 16.22 28.79 18.65
CA GLN A 159 16.23 28.13 19.96
C GLN A 159 17.64 28.02 20.53
N ARG A 160 18.64 27.70 19.71
CA ARG A 160 20.05 27.70 20.14
C ARG A 160 20.49 29.07 20.62
N VAL A 161 20.17 30.12 19.86
CA VAL A 161 20.53 31.50 20.24
C VAL A 161 19.80 31.88 21.53
N LEU A 162 18.48 31.67 21.60
CA LEU A 162 17.68 31.99 22.79
C LEU A 162 18.15 31.23 24.04
N GLY A 163 18.68 30.02 23.88
CA GLY A 163 19.28 29.24 24.97
C GLY A 163 20.52 29.88 25.59
N LEU A 164 21.17 30.83 24.91
CA LEU A 164 22.31 31.59 25.45
C LEU A 164 21.87 32.79 26.30
N LEU A 165 20.59 33.14 26.30
CA LEU A 165 20.08 34.33 26.98
C LEU A 165 20.25 34.20 28.50
N SER A 166 21.05 35.08 29.08
CA SER A 166 21.38 35.10 30.50
C SER A 166 20.62 36.23 31.22
N THR A 167 20.27 36.01 32.48
CA THR A 167 19.66 37.05 33.31
C THR A 167 20.75 37.88 33.98
N ALA A 168 20.94 39.12 33.54
CA ALA A 168 21.77 40.09 34.22
C ALA A 168 21.00 40.75 35.38
N TYR A 169 21.55 40.69 36.58
CA TYR A 169 21.03 41.38 37.76
C TYR A 169 21.82 42.66 38.00
N ILE A 170 21.15 43.81 37.85
CA ILE A 170 21.75 45.13 38.00
C ILE A 170 21.19 45.78 39.27
N VAL A 171 22.08 46.39 40.03
CA VAL A 171 21.79 46.98 41.34
C VAL A 171 22.41 48.37 41.38
N TRP A 172 21.63 49.31 41.93
CA TRP A 172 22.07 50.63 42.31
C TRP A 172 21.72 50.85 43.79
N SER A 173 22.72 51.18 44.62
CA SER A 173 22.56 51.33 46.07
C SER A 173 22.69 52.79 46.55
N GLY A 174 22.78 53.76 45.64
CA GLY A 174 22.83 55.18 45.99
C GLY A 174 21.46 55.70 46.40
N SER A 175 21.43 56.73 47.26
CA SER A 175 20.19 57.40 47.65
C SER A 175 19.59 58.12 46.44
N ALA A 176 18.32 57.83 46.14
CA ALA A 176 17.60 58.37 44.99
C ALA A 176 16.08 58.28 45.20
N SER A 177 15.32 59.14 44.54
CA SER A 177 13.86 59.00 44.42
C SER A 177 13.53 57.93 43.38
N GLU A 178 14.12 58.06 42.19
CA GLU A 178 13.97 57.13 41.08
C GLU A 178 15.28 56.91 40.31
N VAL A 179 15.39 55.71 39.73
CA VAL A 179 16.57 55.33 38.94
C VAL A 179 16.10 54.66 37.67
N PHE A 180 16.68 55.08 36.55
CA PHE A 180 16.56 54.41 35.26
C PHE A 180 17.93 53.90 34.81
N LEU A 181 17.91 52.89 33.94
CA LEU A 181 19.07 52.34 33.28
C LEU A 181 18.92 52.48 31.76
N ALA A 182 19.94 53.02 31.11
CA ALA A 182 20.10 52.96 29.66
C ALA A 182 21.43 52.29 29.31
N GLY A 183 21.55 51.72 28.11
CA GLY A 183 22.80 51.09 27.71
C GLY A 183 22.86 50.70 26.25
N SER A 184 24.01 50.17 25.84
CA SER A 184 24.28 49.78 24.46
C SER A 184 23.49 48.55 24.00
N PHE A 185 22.88 47.79 24.93
CA PHE A 185 22.12 46.57 24.61
C PHE A 185 20.92 46.80 23.69
N ASP A 186 20.39 48.03 23.62
CA ASP A 186 19.35 48.45 22.69
C ASP A 186 19.74 49.71 21.89
N GLY A 187 21.05 49.99 21.81
CA GLY A 187 21.56 51.18 21.15
C GLY A 187 21.21 52.49 21.86
N TRP A 188 21.06 52.47 23.19
CA TRP A 188 20.70 53.64 24.03
C TRP A 188 19.31 54.21 23.73
N ALA A 189 18.43 53.42 23.10
CA ALA A 189 17.13 53.88 22.64
C ALA A 189 16.10 54.01 23.76
N THR A 190 16.18 53.17 24.80
CA THR A 190 15.18 53.15 25.88
C THR A 190 15.80 53.29 27.27
N GLN A 191 15.02 53.86 28.18
CA GLN A 191 15.34 53.97 29.59
C GLN A 191 14.47 52.99 30.38
N ARG A 192 15.10 52.10 31.15
CA ARG A 192 14.44 51.08 31.95
C ARG A 192 14.35 51.52 33.39
N ARG A 193 13.14 51.73 33.91
CA ARG A 193 12.93 52.07 35.32
C ARG A 193 13.34 50.91 36.22
N MET A 194 14.14 51.19 37.24
CA MET A 194 14.54 50.21 38.25
C MET A 194 13.50 50.13 39.37
N GLU A 195 13.35 48.95 39.96
CA GLU A 195 12.45 48.73 41.10
C GLU A 195 13.14 49.08 42.41
N LYS A 196 12.51 49.94 43.22
CA LYS A 196 13.02 50.38 44.52
C LYS A 196 12.54 49.44 45.63
N SER A 197 13.46 48.84 46.36
CA SER A 197 13.17 48.04 47.55
C SER A 197 12.80 48.92 48.75
N SER A 198 12.20 48.31 49.79
CA SER A 198 11.96 48.97 51.08
C SER A 198 13.23 49.45 51.77
N THR A 199 14.38 48.85 51.47
CA THR A 199 15.71 49.23 51.97
C THR A 199 16.35 50.37 51.16
N GLY A 200 15.67 50.89 50.14
CA GLY A 200 16.16 51.97 49.29
C GLY A 200 17.11 51.53 48.16
N ILE A 201 17.25 50.22 47.93
CA ILE A 201 18.09 49.66 46.87
C ILE A 201 17.27 49.55 45.59
N PHE A 202 17.84 49.97 44.47
CA PHE A 202 17.22 49.86 43.16
C PHE A 202 17.75 48.64 42.42
N THR A 203 16.85 47.85 41.83
CA THR A 203 17.20 46.60 41.15
C THR A 203 16.52 46.49 39.78
N LEU A 204 17.18 45.81 38.84
CA LEU A 204 16.64 45.53 37.52
C LEU A 204 17.18 44.19 37.00
N TYR A 205 16.28 43.37 36.46
CA TYR A 205 16.63 42.14 35.75
C TYR A 205 16.54 42.38 34.25
N LEU A 206 17.62 42.12 33.53
CA LEU A 206 17.65 42.16 32.06
C LEU A 206 18.01 40.81 31.50
N LYS A 207 17.32 40.42 30.43
CA LYS A 207 17.67 39.25 29.63
C LYS A 207 18.57 39.68 28.49
N LEU A 208 19.84 39.31 28.56
CA LEU A 208 20.87 39.74 27.61
C LEU A 208 21.65 38.51 27.11
N TYR A 209 22.16 38.60 25.89
CA TYR A 209 23.09 37.58 25.41
C TYR A 209 24.46 37.75 26.09
N PRO A 210 25.31 36.70 26.10
CA PRO A 210 26.66 36.82 26.63
C PRO A 210 27.45 37.85 25.82
N GLY A 211 28.15 38.73 26.52
CA GLY A 211 28.80 39.87 25.89
C GLY A 211 29.13 40.99 26.86
N GLN A 212 29.69 42.06 26.31
CA GLN A 212 30.01 43.28 27.03
C GLN A 212 29.09 44.40 26.58
N TYR A 213 28.48 45.07 27.56
CA TYR A 213 27.53 46.15 27.34
C TYR A 213 27.96 47.37 28.12
N GLU A 214 27.83 48.54 27.52
CA GLU A 214 27.98 49.80 28.21
C GLU A 214 26.63 50.19 28.79
N ILE A 215 26.60 50.58 30.06
CA ILE A 215 25.39 51.00 30.75
C ILE A 215 25.64 52.29 31.51
N LYS A 216 24.58 53.07 31.72
CA LYS A 216 24.61 54.27 32.55
C LYS A 216 23.30 54.44 33.29
N PHE A 217 23.39 54.96 34.50
CA PHE A 217 22.24 55.20 35.36
C PHE A 217 21.75 56.63 35.17
N ILE A 218 20.44 56.82 35.28
CA ILE A 218 19.80 58.13 35.33
C ILE A 218 19.12 58.19 36.68
N VAL A 219 19.70 58.96 37.59
CA VAL A 219 19.27 59.05 38.98
C VAL A 219 18.67 60.42 39.19
N ASP A 220 17.38 60.47 39.50
CA ASP A 220 16.62 61.72 39.67
C ASP A 220 16.82 62.70 38.50
N GLY A 221 16.87 62.17 37.27
CA GLY A 221 17.07 62.92 36.03
C GLY A 221 18.52 63.20 35.63
N VAL A 222 19.50 62.83 36.45
CA VAL A 222 20.93 63.08 36.20
C VAL A 222 21.65 61.80 35.78
N TRP A 223 22.43 61.88 34.69
CA TRP A 223 23.25 60.77 34.22
C TRP A 223 24.44 60.53 35.14
N MET A 224 24.53 59.33 35.72
CA MET A 224 25.57 58.95 36.66
C MET A 224 26.16 57.57 36.34
N VAL A 225 27.42 57.40 36.73
CA VAL A 225 28.12 56.11 36.72
C VAL A 225 28.24 55.58 38.15
N ASP A 226 28.15 54.26 38.30
CA ASP A 226 28.44 53.56 39.55
C ASP A 226 29.97 53.41 39.66
N THR A 227 30.59 54.10 40.61
CA THR A 227 32.04 54.06 40.85
C THR A 227 32.53 52.69 41.33
N ARG A 228 31.62 51.80 41.76
CA ARG A 228 31.93 50.44 42.21
C ARG A 228 31.97 49.43 41.06
N ARG A 229 31.57 49.84 39.85
CA ARG A 229 31.62 49.02 38.64
C ARG A 229 32.77 49.48 37.75
N PRO A 230 33.34 48.59 36.91
CA PRO A 230 34.33 49.01 35.92
C PRO A 230 33.76 50.12 35.04
N ILE A 231 34.57 51.16 34.79
CA ILE A 231 34.22 52.31 33.96
C ILE A 231 35.02 52.21 32.65
N VAL A 232 34.35 52.53 31.55
CA VAL A 232 34.95 52.65 30.21
C VAL A 232 34.72 54.05 29.67
N HIS A 233 35.71 54.53 28.91
CA HIS A 233 35.69 55.83 28.26
C HIS A 233 35.52 55.61 26.76
N HIS A 234 34.37 56.00 26.22
CA HIS A 234 34.09 55.86 24.79
C HIS A 234 33.52 57.17 24.24
N SER A 235 34.15 57.70 23.19
CA SER A 235 33.71 58.93 22.50
C SER A 235 33.48 60.14 23.43
N GLY A 236 34.32 60.28 24.47
CA GLY A 236 34.24 61.36 25.45
C GLY A 236 33.19 61.15 26.56
N PHE A 237 32.51 60.00 26.59
CA PHE A 237 31.57 59.64 27.65
C PHE A 237 32.14 58.57 28.58
N GLU A 238 31.85 58.72 29.86
CA GLU A 238 32.09 57.69 30.88
C GLU A 238 30.84 56.84 31.09
N ASN A 239 30.98 55.52 30.93
CA ASN A 239 29.92 54.53 31.09
C ASN A 239 30.43 53.36 31.95
N ASN A 240 29.52 52.63 32.60
CA ASN A 240 29.87 51.39 33.28
C ASN A 240 29.90 50.21 32.30
N LEU A 241 30.87 49.31 32.47
CA LEU A 241 30.95 48.06 31.71
C LEU A 241 30.20 46.93 32.43
N LEU A 242 29.17 46.40 31.78
CA LEU A 242 28.42 45.21 32.19
C LEU A 242 28.89 44.01 31.37
N THR A 243 29.43 42.99 32.03
CA THR A 243 29.80 41.72 31.39
C THR A 243 28.75 40.66 31.73
N VAL A 244 28.12 40.11 30.70
CA VAL A 244 27.18 38.98 30.79
C VAL A 244 27.93 37.73 30.34
N ARG A 245 27.94 36.70 31.19
CA ARG A 245 28.58 35.40 30.91
C ARG A 245 27.52 34.34 30.63
#